data_AF-A0A2V6ZEN2-F1
#
_entry.id   AF-A0A2V6ZEN2-F1
#
_cell.length_a   1.000
_cell.length_b   1.000
_cell.length_c   1.000
_cell.angle_alpha   90.00
_cell.angle_beta   90.00
_cell.angle_gamma   90.00
#
_symmetry.space_group_name_H-M   'P 1'
#
loop_
_entity.id
_entity.type
_entity.pdbx_description
1 polymer ?
#
loop_
_entity_poly.entity_id
_entity_poly.type
_entity_poly.pdbx_seq_one_letter_code
_entity_poly.pdbx_strand_id
1 'polypeptide(L)'
;MSDEPSLDAKYKALRRGLRSRRRDDHALDLFRRIEAELSDVRSVDRMLLELGRCYNPLTDGPIVSLATRREIVESLGAGRSDEARRLLHECLSRYAPPIEASTAPPPDPGELPLPGGPG
;
A
#
# COMPACT_ATOMS: atom_id res chain seq x y z
N MET A 1 -30.73 12.10 -14.44
CA MET A 1 -30.01 12.29 -13.17
C MET A 1 -28.91 11.25 -13.16
N SER A 2 -27.65 11.67 -13.20
CA SER A 2 -26.50 10.78 -13.38
C SER A 2 -26.26 9.98 -12.10
N ASP A 3 -26.42 8.67 -12.19
CA ASP A 3 -26.02 7.71 -11.16
C ASP A 3 -24.49 7.63 -11.20
N GLU A 4 -23.84 8.55 -10.50
CA GLU A 4 -22.39 8.57 -10.36
C GLU A 4 -22.04 7.47 -9.33
N PRO A 5 -21.43 6.35 -9.73
CA PRO A 5 -21.11 5.28 -8.79
C PRO A 5 -20.18 5.86 -7.73
N SER A 6 -20.69 5.90 -6.49
CA SER A 6 -19.99 6.42 -5.31
C SER A 6 -18.53 5.99 -5.36
N LEU A 7 -17.61 6.93 -5.19
CA LEU A 7 -16.17 6.67 -5.19
C LEU A 7 -15.84 5.45 -4.32
N ASP A 8 -16.58 5.25 -3.22
CA ASP A 8 -16.48 4.09 -2.33
C ASP A 8 -16.67 2.73 -3.03
N ALA A 9 -17.61 2.62 -3.98
CA ALA A 9 -17.83 1.42 -4.78
C ALA A 9 -16.68 1.18 -5.77
N LYS A 10 -16.09 2.24 -6.34
CA LYS A 10 -14.86 2.17 -7.15
C LYS A 10 -13.65 1.76 -6.31
N TYR A 11 -13.51 2.30 -5.09
CA TYR A 11 -12.45 1.91 -4.14
C TYR A 11 -12.60 0.46 -3.67
N LYS A 12 -13.83 -0.03 -3.43
CA LYS A 12 -14.11 -1.44 -3.13
C LYS A 12 -13.78 -2.36 -4.30
N ALA A 13 -14.11 -1.96 -5.54
CA ALA A 13 -13.76 -2.72 -6.73
C ALA A 13 -12.23 -2.79 -6.96
N LEU A 14 -11.50 -1.69 -6.71
CA LEU A 14 -10.03 -1.66 -6.68
C LEU A 14 -9.47 -2.60 -5.61
N ARG A 15 -10.01 -2.57 -4.38
CA ARG A 15 -9.66 -3.49 -3.28
C ARG A 15 -9.88 -4.96 -3.64
N ARG A 16 -10.93 -5.28 -4.41
CA ARG A 16 -11.23 -6.64 -4.85
C ARG A 16 -10.31 -7.08 -6.00
N GLY A 17 -9.87 -6.18 -6.88
CA GLY A 17 -8.87 -6.42 -7.92
C GLY A 17 -7.43 -6.56 -7.41
N LEU A 18 -7.09 -5.89 -6.30
CA LEU A 18 -5.78 -5.96 -5.64
C LEU A 18 -5.40 -7.39 -5.17
N ARG A 19 -6.37 -8.28 -4.92
CA ARG A 19 -6.11 -9.70 -4.62
C ARG A 19 -5.59 -10.50 -5.82
N SER A 20 -5.93 -10.10 -7.04
CA SER A 20 -5.49 -10.78 -8.27
C SER A 20 -4.18 -10.20 -8.82
N ARG A 21 -3.85 -8.95 -8.47
CA ARG A 21 -2.67 -8.20 -8.95
C ARG A 21 -1.42 -8.35 -8.08
N ARG A 22 -1.42 -9.23 -7.07
CA ARG A 22 -0.28 -9.52 -6.17
C ARG A 22 1.05 -9.89 -6.88
N ARG A 23 1.05 -10.05 -8.20
CA ARG A 23 2.18 -10.57 -8.99
C ARG A 23 2.87 -9.55 -9.89
N ASP A 24 2.26 -8.40 -10.19
CA ASP A 24 2.78 -7.40 -11.15
C ASP A 24 2.57 -5.95 -10.63
N ASP A 25 2.82 -5.71 -9.35
CA ASP A 25 2.85 -4.35 -8.83
C ASP A 25 4.28 -3.80 -8.97
N HIS A 26 4.49 -2.97 -10.00
CA HIS A 26 5.78 -2.37 -10.32
C HIS A 26 6.40 -1.61 -9.13
N ALA A 27 5.57 -1.00 -8.28
CA ALA A 27 6.06 -0.33 -7.08
C ALA A 27 6.64 -1.32 -6.05
N LEU A 28 6.04 -2.50 -5.89
CA LEU A 28 6.58 -3.55 -5.01
C LEU A 28 7.90 -4.13 -5.53
N ASP A 29 8.07 -4.22 -6.86
CA ASP A 29 9.35 -4.63 -7.46
C ASP A 29 10.45 -3.59 -7.18
N LEU A 30 10.13 -2.30 -7.33
CA LEU A 30 11.05 -1.21 -6.98
C LEU A 30 11.45 -1.24 -5.50
N PHE A 31 10.51 -1.47 -4.59
CA PHE A 31 10.82 -1.63 -3.16
C PHE A 31 11.82 -2.77 -2.90
N ARG A 32 11.61 -3.93 -3.52
CA ARG A 32 12.51 -5.09 -3.37
C ARG A 32 13.91 -4.83 -3.93
N ARG A 33 14.00 -4.16 -5.08
CA ARG A 33 15.30 -3.80 -5.67
C ARG A 33 16.05 -2.79 -4.83
N ILE A 34 15.37 -1.77 -4.31
CA ILE A 34 15.98 -0.78 -3.42
C ILE A 34 16.56 -1.46 -2.17
N GLU A 35 15.83 -2.40 -1.55
CA GLU A 35 16.37 -3.15 -0.40
C GLU A 35 17.60 -3.99 -0.73
N ALA A 36 17.67 -4.54 -1.94
CA ALA A 36 18.81 -5.36 -2.38
C ALA A 36 20.05 -4.49 -2.74
N GLU A 37 19.83 -3.27 -3.21
CA GLU A 37 20.88 -2.37 -3.72
C GLU A 37 21.13 -1.15 -2.81
N LEU A 38 20.85 -1.26 -1.50
CA LEU A 38 21.06 -0.16 -0.54
C LEU A 38 22.49 0.39 -0.50
N SER A 39 23.47 -0.35 -1.03
CA SER A 39 24.87 0.09 -1.17
C SER A 39 25.11 1.09 -2.29
N ASP A 40 24.25 1.15 -3.32
CA ASP A 40 24.35 2.10 -4.43
C ASP A 40 23.33 3.23 -4.28
N VAL A 41 23.78 4.31 -3.64
CA VAL A 41 22.97 5.51 -3.39
C VAL A 41 22.39 6.11 -4.68
N ARG A 42 23.14 6.07 -5.80
CA ARG A 42 22.68 6.66 -7.06
C ARG A 42 21.57 5.84 -7.69
N SER A 43 21.72 4.52 -7.67
CA SER A 43 20.70 3.59 -8.17
C SER A 43 19.44 3.65 -7.31
N VAL A 44 19.59 3.70 -5.98
CA VAL A 44 18.47 3.88 -5.03
C VAL A 44 17.75 5.21 -5.26
N ASP A 45 18.46 6.32 -5.45
CA ASP A 45 17.83 7.63 -5.71
C ASP A 45 16.95 7.63 -6.97
N ARG A 46 17.39 6.94 -8.03
CA ARG A 46 16.61 6.78 -9.26
C ARG A 46 15.34 5.96 -9.04
N MET A 47 15.44 4.85 -8.33
CA MET A 47 14.28 4.01 -8.01
C MET A 47 13.29 4.73 -7.07
N LEU A 48 13.77 5.50 -6.09
CA LEU A 48 12.93 6.33 -5.22
C LEU A 48 12.22 7.44 -5.97
N LEU A 49 12.88 8.06 -6.97
CA LEU A 49 12.25 9.03 -7.87
C LEU A 49 11.08 8.38 -8.64
N GLU A 50 11.27 7.15 -9.10
CA GLU A 50 10.25 6.40 -9.83
C GLU A 50 9.07 6.05 -8.91
N LEU A 51 9.33 5.60 -7.68
CA LEU A 51 8.31 5.40 -6.65
C LEU A 51 7.54 6.69 -6.31
N GLY A 52 8.21 7.85 -6.30
CA GLY A 52 7.56 9.14 -6.08
C GLY A 52 6.61 9.56 -7.21
N ARG A 53 6.71 8.95 -8.40
CA ARG A 53 5.76 9.14 -9.51
C ARG A 53 4.58 8.18 -9.44
N CYS A 54 4.74 7.06 -8.72
CA CYS A 54 3.65 6.13 -8.51
C CYS A 54 2.61 6.75 -7.57
N TYR A 55 1.35 6.63 -7.97
CA TYR A 55 0.21 7.12 -7.20
C TYR A 55 -0.19 6.09 -6.14
N ASN A 56 -0.32 6.54 -4.90
CA ASN A 56 -0.88 5.80 -3.79
C ASN A 56 -2.37 6.11 -3.66
N PRO A 57 -3.27 5.17 -3.99
CA PRO A 57 -4.71 5.36 -3.88
C PRO A 57 -5.21 5.45 -2.42
N LEU A 58 -4.39 5.07 -1.43
CA LEU A 58 -4.76 5.10 -0.01
C LEU A 58 -4.50 6.45 0.64
N THR A 59 -3.51 7.20 0.17
CA THR A 59 -3.13 8.51 0.73
C THR A 59 -3.39 9.67 -0.22
N ASP A 60 -4.02 9.40 -1.38
CA ASP A 60 -4.30 10.38 -2.44
C ASP A 60 -3.05 11.21 -2.83
N GLY A 61 -1.92 10.52 -2.97
CA GLY A 61 -0.61 11.16 -3.11
C GLY A 61 0.47 10.21 -3.61
N PRO A 62 1.74 10.63 -3.67
CA PRO A 62 2.83 9.76 -4.11
C PRO A 62 3.11 8.65 -3.09
N ILE A 63 3.51 7.46 -3.56
CA ILE A 63 3.92 6.34 -2.68
C ILE A 63 5.08 6.76 -1.77
N VAL A 64 6.07 7.45 -2.33
CA VAL A 64 7.19 8.03 -1.59
C VAL A 64 7.20 9.54 -1.80
N SER A 65 7.12 10.29 -0.70
CA SER A 65 7.16 11.76 -0.77
C SER A 65 8.58 12.27 -1.09
N LEU A 66 8.68 13.49 -1.62
CA LEU A 66 9.98 14.13 -1.86
C LEU A 66 10.80 14.29 -0.56
N ALA A 67 10.13 14.59 0.55
CA ALA A 67 10.79 14.71 1.86
C ALA A 67 11.40 13.36 2.28
N THR A 68 10.60 12.29 2.22
CA THR A 68 11.04 10.93 2.58
C THR A 68 12.17 10.44 1.67
N ARG A 69 12.12 10.72 0.36
CA ARG A 69 13.23 10.41 -0.55
C ARG A 69 14.53 11.08 -0.11
N ARG A 70 14.49 12.38 0.25
CA ARG A 70 15.70 13.10 0.69
C ARG A 70 16.28 12.49 1.96
N GLU A 71 15.42 12.16 2.93
CA GLU A 71 15.84 11.52 4.19
C GLU A 71 16.49 10.14 3.96
N ILE A 72 15.94 9.33 3.05
CA ILE A 72 16.51 8.03 2.69
C ILE A 72 17.89 8.21 2.04
N VAL A 73 18.00 9.09 1.04
CA VAL A 73 19.27 9.34 0.34
C VAL A 73 20.34 9.93 1.27
N GLU A 74 19.95 10.84 2.16
CA GLU A 74 20.86 11.40 3.16
C GLU A 74 21.31 10.34 4.16
N SER A 75 20.41 9.47 4.61
CA SER A 75 20.74 8.35 5.50
C SER A 75 21.71 7.38 4.83
N LEU A 76 21.50 7.05 3.56
CA LEU A 76 22.42 6.22 2.78
C LEU A 76 23.78 6.90 2.57
N GLY A 77 23.81 8.19 2.26
CA GLY A 77 25.04 8.98 2.14
C GLY A 77 25.84 9.05 3.45
N ALA A 78 25.16 8.99 4.59
CA ALA A 78 25.77 8.94 5.92
C ALA A 78 26.15 7.51 6.38
N GLY A 79 25.95 6.48 5.54
CA GLY A 79 26.19 5.08 5.89
C GLY A 79 25.15 4.48 6.86
N ARG A 80 24.02 5.16 7.10
CA ARG A 80 22.93 4.72 7.96
C ARG A 80 21.91 3.89 7.17
N SER A 81 22.36 2.76 6.63
CA SER A 81 21.53 1.88 5.80
C SER A 81 20.32 1.32 6.54
N ASP A 82 20.45 1.07 7.85
CA ASP A 82 19.33 0.63 8.70
C ASP A 82 18.21 1.65 8.77
N GLU A 83 18.55 2.94 8.87
CA GLU A 83 17.58 4.03 8.95
C GLU A 83 16.86 4.21 7.61
N ALA A 84 17.61 4.18 6.51
CA ALA A 84 17.07 4.18 5.17
C ALA A 84 16.07 3.02 4.96
N ARG A 85 16.41 1.83 5.46
CA ARG A 85 15.56 0.64 5.38
C ARG A 85 14.27 0.79 6.20
N ARG A 86 14.35 1.38 7.39
CA ARG A 86 13.15 1.65 8.23
C ARG A 86 12.18 2.59 7.53
N LEU A 87 12.66 3.70 6.98
CA LEU A 87 11.84 4.66 6.24
C LEU A 87 11.17 4.03 5.01
N LEU A 88 11.91 3.17 4.29
CA LEU A 88 11.38 2.43 3.15
C LEU A 88 10.26 1.46 3.57
N HIS A 89 10.47 0.72 4.65
CA HIS A 89 9.49 -0.23 5.18
C HIS A 89 8.21 0.46 5.68
N GLU A 90 8.34 1.66 6.25
CA GLU A 90 7.18 2.46 6.65
C GLU A 90 6.35 2.91 5.44
N CYS A 91 6.99 3.34 4.35
CA CYS A 91 6.30 3.66 3.10
C CYS A 91 5.58 2.43 2.53
N LEU A 92 6.26 1.28 2.51
CA LEU A 92 5.68 0.01 2.07
C LEU A 92 4.46 -0.36 2.92
N SER A 93 4.54 -0.22 4.24
CA SER A 93 3.44 -0.52 5.16
C SER A 93 2.23 0.39 4.96
N ARG A 94 2.43 1.64 4.54
CA ARG A 94 1.33 2.57 4.19
C ARG A 94 0.73 2.26 2.81
N TYR A 95 1.54 1.84 1.84
CA TYR A 95 1.10 1.53 0.48
C TYR A 95 0.40 0.16 0.40
N ALA A 96 0.98 -0.84 1.05
CA ALA A 96 0.50 -2.20 1.09
C ALA A 96 0.51 -2.68 2.55
N PRO A 97 -0.45 -2.22 3.37
CA PRO A 97 -0.55 -2.69 4.74
C PRO A 97 -0.65 -4.22 4.74
N PRO A 98 0.04 -4.91 5.65
CA PRO A 98 -0.15 -6.34 5.84
C PRO A 98 -1.65 -6.58 5.94
N ILE A 99 -2.14 -7.55 5.17
CA ILE A 99 -3.45 -8.10 5.43
C ILE A 99 -3.29 -8.79 6.79
N GLU A 100 -3.48 -8.06 7.89
CA GLU A 100 -3.98 -8.68 9.08
C GLU A 100 -5.18 -9.47 8.59
N ALA A 101 -5.08 -10.79 8.74
CA ALA A 101 -6.13 -11.69 8.36
C ALA A 101 -7.43 -11.07 8.88
N SER A 102 -8.31 -10.70 7.96
CA SER A 102 -9.70 -10.45 8.28
C SER A 102 -10.25 -11.79 8.75
N THR A 103 -9.89 -12.19 9.98
CA THR A 103 -10.52 -13.26 10.75
C THR A 103 -11.80 -12.64 11.32
N ALA A 104 -12.67 -12.30 10.39
CA ALA A 104 -14.08 -12.15 10.63
C ALA A 104 -14.70 -12.59 9.30
N PRO A 105 -15.18 -13.85 9.19
CA PRO A 105 -16.10 -14.15 8.10
C PRO A 105 -17.27 -13.16 8.17
N PRO A 106 -17.88 -12.78 7.02
CA PRO A 106 -19.10 -11.98 7.07
C PRO A 106 -20.11 -12.72 7.97
N PRO A 107 -20.83 -12.02 8.87
CA PRO A 107 -21.94 -12.66 9.56
C PRO A 107 -22.88 -13.19 8.48
N ASP A 108 -23.16 -14.49 8.56
CA ASP A 108 -24.06 -15.19 7.67
C ASP A 108 -25.39 -14.40 7.60
N PRO A 109 -25.84 -13.92 6.43
CA PRO A 109 -27.14 -13.27 6.30
C PRO A 109 -28.22 -14.36 6.31
N GLY A 110 -28.32 -15.09 7.43
CA GLY A 110 -29.10 -16.32 7.53
C GLY A 110 -29.91 -16.46 8.81
N GLU A 111 -29.59 -15.73 9.88
CA GLU A 111 -30.35 -15.83 11.13
C GLU A 111 -31.21 -14.57 11.32
N LEU A 112 -32.32 -14.54 10.57
CA LEU A 112 -33.52 -13.82 10.99
C LEU A 112 -34.01 -14.51 12.27
N PRO A 113 -33.98 -13.87 13.45
CA PRO A 113 -34.80 -14.35 14.54
C PRO A 113 -36.24 -14.01 14.16
N LEU A 114 -37.01 -15.02 13.74
CA LEU A 114 -38.45 -14.86 13.57
C LEU A 114 -39.04 -14.37 14.90
N PRO A 115 -39.66 -13.18 14.95
CA PRO A 115 -40.30 -12.72 16.17
C PRO A 115 -41.65 -13.42 16.30
N GLY A 116 -41.79 -14.26 17.32
CA GLY A 116 -43.02 -14.53 18.07
C GLY A 116 -44.28 -15.00 17.33
N GLY A 117 -44.83 -16.12 17.79
CA GLY A 117 -46.24 -16.46 17.60
C GLY A 117 -46.70 -17.52 18.62
N PRO A 118 -47.60 -17.19 19.57
CA PRO A 118 -48.14 -18.12 20.58
C PRO A 118 -49.38 -18.88 20.05
N GLY A 119 -49.66 -20.05 20.64
CA GLY A 119 -50.91 -20.80 20.41
C GLY A 119 -50.79 -22.27 20.78
#